data_AF-H9M9J5-F1
#
_entry.id   AF-H9M9J5-F1
#
_cell.length_a   1.000
_cell.length_b   1.000
_cell.length_c   1.000
_cell.angle_alpha   90.00
_cell.angle_beta   90.00
_cell.angle_gamma   90.00
#
_symmetry.space_group_name_H-M   'P 1'
#
loop_
_entity.id
_entity.type
_entity.pdbx_description
1 polymer ?
#
loop_
_entity_poly.entity_id
_entity_poly.type
_entity_poly.pdbx_seq_one_letter_code
_entity_poly.pdbx_strand_id
1 'polypeptide(L)'
;MREILHIQGGQCGNQIGAKFWEVICDEHGIDSTGRYQGGSPGGGLQLERINVYYNEASCGRFVPRAVLMDLEPGTMDSVRAGPYGQIFRPDNFVFGQSGAGNNWAKGHYTEGA
;
A
#
# COMPACT_ATOMS: atom_id res chain seq x y z
N MET A 1 -13.33 -1.70 -17.11
CA MET A 1 -12.97 -2.14 -15.74
C MET A 1 -12.83 -0.87 -14.89
N ARG A 2 -13.27 -0.87 -13.63
CA ARG A 2 -13.16 0.30 -12.74
C ARG A 2 -12.04 0.04 -11.75
N GLU A 3 -11.09 0.95 -11.66
CA GLU A 3 -9.89 0.81 -10.83
C GLU A 3 -9.92 1.88 -9.74
N ILE A 4 -9.34 1.57 -8.58
CA ILE A 4 -9.29 2.49 -7.44
C ILE A 4 -7.83 2.64 -7.02
N LEU A 5 -7.36 3.88 -6.93
CA LEU A 5 -6.07 4.22 -6.35
C LEU A 5 -6.27 4.54 -4.87
N HIS A 6 -5.56 3.85 -3.99
CA HIS A 6 -5.52 4.13 -2.56
C HIS A 6 -4.40 5.13 -2.25
N ILE A 7 -4.70 6.18 -1.48
CA ILE A 7 -3.70 7.13 -1.02
C ILE A 7 -3.74 7.13 0.51
N GLN A 8 -2.59 6.98 1.13
CA GLN A 8 -2.43 6.99 2.58
C GLN A 8 -1.37 8.01 2.97
N GLY A 9 -1.72 8.88 3.91
CA GLY A 9 -0.89 10.01 4.32
C GLY A 9 -0.66 10.06 5.82
N GLY A 10 0.58 10.35 6.21
CA GLY A 10 1.01 10.54 7.59
C GLY A 10 1.04 9.24 8.39
N GLN A 11 1.50 9.35 9.64
CA GLN A 11 1.74 8.19 10.50
C GLN A 11 0.50 7.29 10.69
N CYS A 12 -0.64 7.87 11.08
CA CYS A 12 -1.87 7.13 11.30
C CYS A 12 -2.40 6.48 10.01
N GLY A 13 -2.46 7.25 8.91
CA GLY A 13 -2.95 6.76 7.63
C GLY A 13 -2.12 5.59 7.09
N ASN A 14 -0.79 5.65 7.23
CA ASN A 14 0.09 4.58 6.80
C ASN A 14 -0.03 3.30 7.66
N GLN A 15 -0.24 3.43 8.98
CA GLN A 15 -0.46 2.27 9.85
C GLN A 15 -1.78 1.57 9.56
N ILE A 16 -2.86 2.34 9.38
CA ILE A 16 -4.17 1.80 8.97
C ILE A 16 -4.05 1.17 7.58
N GLY A 17 -3.40 1.85 6.64
CA GLY A 17 -3.17 1.36 5.30
C GLY A 17 -2.41 0.03 5.28
N ALA A 18 -1.38 -0.12 6.10
CA ALA A 18 -0.64 -1.38 6.23
C ALA A 18 -1.55 -2.54 6.65
N LYS A 19 -2.44 -2.32 7.64
CA LYS A 19 -3.42 -3.32 8.07
C LYS A 19 -4.53 -3.57 7.07
N PHE A 20 -4.98 -2.54 6.37
CA PHE A 20 -5.93 -2.69 5.26
C PHE A 20 -5.36 -3.59 4.16
N TRP A 21 -4.10 -3.34 3.75
CA TRP A 21 -3.45 -4.13 2.70
C TRP A 21 -3.14 -5.57 3.12
N GLU A 22 -2.86 -5.81 4.40
CA GLU A 22 -2.74 -7.17 4.95
C GLU A 22 -4.06 -7.94 4.80
N VAL A 23 -5.18 -7.36 5.23
CA VAL A 23 -6.50 -8.02 5.17
C VAL A 23 -6.96 -8.28 3.74
N ILE A 24 -6.78 -7.32 2.83
CA ILE A 24 -7.18 -7.49 1.43
C ILE A 24 -6.26 -8.46 0.67
N CYS A 25 -4.97 -8.57 1.06
CA CYS A 25 -4.10 -9.63 0.54
C CYS A 25 -4.63 -11.01 0.95
N ASP A 26 -4.96 -11.18 2.23
CA ASP A 26 -5.51 -12.44 2.75
C ASP A 26 -6.84 -12.80 2.08
N GLU A 27 -7.74 -11.83 1.86
CA GLU A 27 -9.04 -12.04 1.18
C GLU A 27 -8.86 -12.52 -0.27
N HIS A 28 -7.89 -11.95 -1.00
CA HIS A 28 -7.58 -12.31 -2.38
C HIS A 28 -6.57 -13.47 -2.50
N GLY A 29 -6.07 -14.04 -1.39
CA GLY A 29 -5.09 -15.12 -1.40
C GLY A 29 -3.73 -14.71 -1.97
N ILE A 30 -3.33 -13.44 -1.78
CA ILE A 30 -2.03 -12.90 -2.19
C ILE A 30 -1.05 -13.02 -1.03
N ASP A 31 0.11 -13.65 -1.26
CA ASP A 31 1.17 -13.73 -0.25
C ASP A 31 2.00 -12.44 -0.12
N SER A 32 2.90 -12.41 0.85
CA SER A 32 3.83 -11.30 1.11
C SER A 32 4.78 -10.98 -0.06
N THR A 33 4.90 -11.87 -1.05
CA THR A 33 5.70 -11.63 -2.26
C THR A 33 4.86 -11.02 -3.39
N GLY A 34 3.54 -10.96 -3.21
CA GLY A 34 2.57 -10.51 -4.20
C GLY A 34 2.12 -11.63 -5.14
N ARG A 35 2.34 -12.91 -4.80
CA ARG A 35 1.90 -14.03 -5.64
C ARG A 35 0.58 -14.59 -5.13
N TYR A 36 -0.28 -14.98 -6.07
CA TYR A 36 -1.51 -15.68 -5.74
C TYR A 36 -1.19 -17.12 -5.30
N GLN A 37 -1.57 -17.47 -4.08
CA GLN A 37 -1.53 -18.83 -3.59
C GLN A 37 -2.91 -19.46 -3.82
N GLY A 38 -3.03 -20.16 -4.95
CA GLY A 38 -4.26 -20.87 -5.28
C GLY A 38 -4.58 -21.93 -4.22
N GLY A 39 -5.83 -21.96 -3.74
CA GLY A 39 -6.22 -22.94 -2.72
C GLY A 39 -7.65 -22.85 -2.19
N SER A 40 -8.36 -21.73 -2.37
CA SER A 40 -9.74 -21.63 -1.89
C SER A 40 -10.72 -22.34 -2.84
N PRO A 41 -11.71 -23.11 -2.32
CA PRO A 41 -12.80 -23.64 -3.13
C PRO A 41 -13.65 -22.46 -3.61
N GLY A 42 -13.34 -21.95 -4.81
CA GLY A 42 -13.80 -20.65 -5.30
C GLY A 42 -12.71 -19.78 -5.93
N GLY A 43 -11.47 -20.26 -6.10
CA GLY A 43 -10.31 -19.48 -6.55
C GLY A 43 -10.47 -18.66 -7.86
N GLY A 44 -11.46 -18.97 -8.70
CA GLY A 44 -11.83 -18.11 -9.83
C GLY A 44 -12.41 -16.75 -9.41
N LEU A 45 -13.16 -16.70 -8.29
CA LEU A 45 -13.81 -15.50 -7.77
C LEU A 45 -12.83 -14.53 -7.09
N GLN A 46 -11.77 -15.03 -6.47
CA GLN A 46 -10.73 -14.18 -5.84
C GLN A 46 -9.92 -13.41 -6.87
N LEU A 47 -9.69 -14.02 -8.05
CA LEU A 47 -9.08 -13.36 -9.19
C LEU A 47 -10.08 -12.51 -9.96
N GLU A 48 -11.39 -12.79 -9.81
CA GLU A 48 -12.43 -11.97 -10.39
C GLU A 48 -12.38 -10.56 -9.77
N ARG A 49 -12.00 -9.57 -10.58
CA ARG A 49 -11.88 -8.15 -10.19
C ARG A 49 -10.71 -7.80 -9.27
N ILE A 50 -9.71 -8.67 -9.14
CA ILE A 50 -8.46 -8.33 -8.41
C ILE A 50 -7.80 -7.04 -8.95
N ASN A 51 -7.97 -6.78 -10.25
CA ASN A 51 -7.47 -5.60 -10.95
C ASN A 51 -8.03 -4.26 -10.46
N VAL A 52 -9.09 -4.25 -9.63
CA VAL A 52 -9.63 -3.03 -9.02
C VAL A 52 -8.58 -2.39 -8.10
N TYR A 53 -7.93 -3.20 -7.27
CA TYR A 53 -6.95 -2.75 -6.27
C TYR A 53 -5.51 -3.13 -6.61
N TYR A 54 -5.30 -4.14 -7.46
CA TYR A 54 -3.97 -4.59 -7.84
C TYR A 54 -3.66 -4.32 -9.31
N ASN A 55 -2.38 -4.18 -9.60
CA ASN A 55 -1.79 -4.26 -10.92
C ASN A 55 -1.11 -5.62 -11.06
N GLU A 56 -1.40 -6.37 -12.11
CA GLU A 56 -0.63 -7.55 -12.47
C GLU A 56 0.67 -7.12 -13.14
N ALA A 57 1.79 -7.37 -12.47
CA ALA A 57 3.13 -7.17 -12.98
C ALA A 57 3.65 -8.46 -13.65
N SER A 58 4.83 -8.36 -14.27
CA SER A 58 5.52 -9.51 -14.84
C SER A 58 5.68 -10.65 -13.82
N CYS A 59 5.64 -11.89 -14.30
CA CYS A 59 5.80 -13.11 -13.50
C CYS A 59 4.64 -13.38 -12.51
N GLY A 60 3.42 -12.91 -12.82
CA GLY A 60 2.22 -13.21 -12.02
C GLY A 60 2.23 -12.58 -10.64
N ARG A 61 2.91 -11.44 -10.49
CA ARG A 61 3.01 -10.69 -9.24
C ARG A 61 1.97 -9.57 -9.21
N PHE A 62 1.11 -9.56 -8.21
CA PHE A 62 0.13 -8.53 -7.96
C PHE A 62 0.73 -7.44 -7.07
N VAL A 63 0.63 -6.20 -7.53
CA VAL A 63 1.17 -5.01 -6.87
C VAL A 63 0.01 -4.09 -6.49
N PRO A 64 -0.13 -3.67 -5.23
CA PRO A 64 -1.16 -2.71 -4.82
C PRO A 64 -1.12 -1.39 -5.60
N ARG A 65 -2.29 -0.89 -5.95
CA ARG A 65 -2.52 0.49 -6.43
C ARG A 65 -2.58 1.43 -5.23
N ALA A 66 -1.43 1.62 -4.59
CA ALA A 66 -1.31 2.46 -3.39
C ALA A 66 -0.20 3.49 -3.54
N VAL A 67 -0.42 4.70 -3.03
CA VAL A 67 0.62 5.72 -2.80
C VAL A 67 0.73 5.94 -1.29
N LEU A 68 1.94 5.84 -0.78
CA LEU A 68 2.26 6.00 0.64
C LEU A 68 3.05 7.29 0.79
N MET A 69 2.46 8.27 1.49
CA MET A 69 3.10 9.56 1.71
C MET A 69 3.27 9.86 3.20
N ASP A 70 4.42 10.40 3.57
CA ASP A 70 4.67 10.95 4.90
C ASP A 70 5.76 12.03 4.80
N LEU A 71 5.77 12.98 5.71
CA LEU A 71 6.80 14.02 5.72
C LEU A 71 8.09 13.54 6.40
N GLU A 72 8.04 12.38 7.05
CA GLU A 72 9.16 11.75 7.75
C GLU A 72 9.40 10.31 7.26
N PRO A 73 10.66 9.85 7.21
CA PRO A 73 10.99 8.52 6.69
C PRO A 73 10.58 7.36 7.63
N GLY A 74 10.49 7.62 8.95
CA GLY A 74 10.36 6.55 9.95
C GLY A 74 9.11 5.67 9.79
N THR A 75 7.99 6.25 9.35
CA THR A 75 6.78 5.50 9.05
C THR A 75 6.98 4.55 7.86
N MET A 76 7.71 4.98 6.83
CA MET A 76 7.94 4.19 5.62
C MET A 76 8.84 2.99 5.88
N ASP A 77 9.87 3.18 6.71
CA ASP A 77 10.74 2.08 7.14
C ASP A 77 9.95 1.01 7.91
N SER A 78 9.00 1.44 8.75
CA SER A 78 8.12 0.55 9.51
C SER A 78 7.20 -0.26 8.58
N VAL A 79 6.63 0.37 7.54
CA VAL A 79 5.78 -0.32 6.55
C VAL A 79 6.60 -1.30 5.71
N ARG A 80 7.81 -0.91 5.28
CA ARG A 80 8.70 -1.78 4.49
C ARG A 80 9.20 -3.00 5.27
N ALA A 81 9.45 -2.84 6.56
CA ALA A 81 9.82 -3.94 7.46
C ALA A 81 8.62 -4.84 7.83
N GLY A 82 7.40 -4.41 7.52
CA GLY A 82 6.18 -5.16 7.77
C GLY A 82 6.06 -6.42 6.90
N PRO A 83 5.14 -7.34 7.26
CA PRO A 83 4.98 -8.64 6.59
C PRO A 83 4.68 -8.50 5.10
N TYR A 84 3.88 -7.50 4.73
CA TYR A 84 3.50 -7.19 3.35
C TYR A 84 4.31 -6.02 2.76
N GLY A 85 5.39 -5.57 3.41
CA GLY A 85 6.16 -4.41 2.94
C GLY A 85 6.74 -4.59 1.52
N GLN A 86 7.03 -5.83 1.13
CA GLN A 86 7.61 -6.18 -0.16
C GLN A 86 6.60 -6.15 -1.32
N ILE A 87 5.28 -6.11 -1.09
CA ILE A 87 4.31 -6.12 -2.21
C ILE A 87 4.24 -4.75 -2.91
N PHE A 88 4.54 -3.68 -2.18
CA PHE A 88 4.50 -2.32 -2.69
C PHE A 88 5.68 -2.05 -3.62
N ARG A 89 5.46 -1.24 -4.66
CA ARG A 89 6.55 -0.73 -5.49
C ARG A 89 7.37 0.29 -4.69
N PRO A 90 8.71 0.23 -4.73
CA PRO A 90 9.57 1.25 -4.11
C PRO A 90 9.21 2.68 -4.55
N ASP A 91 8.82 2.84 -5.81
CA ASP A 91 8.44 4.13 -6.40
C ASP A 91 7.15 4.73 -5.80
N ASN A 92 6.34 3.92 -5.12
CA ASN A 92 5.08 4.36 -4.52
C ASN A 92 5.27 5.00 -3.13
N PHE A 93 6.48 4.94 -2.58
CA PHE A 93 6.83 5.55 -1.30
C PHE A 93 7.33 6.97 -1.55
N VAL A 94 6.57 7.96 -1.10
CA VAL A 94 6.92 9.38 -1.18
C VAL A 94 7.17 9.87 0.24
N PHE A 95 8.36 10.38 0.52
CA PHE A 95 8.64 10.91 1.85
C PHE A 95 9.56 12.12 1.89
N GLY A 96 9.29 12.99 2.85
CA GLY A 96 10.12 14.15 3.17
C GLY A 96 11.28 13.83 4.12
N GLN A 97 12.00 14.88 4.49
CA GLN A 97 13.08 14.84 5.50
C GLN A 97 12.74 15.68 6.74
N SER A 98 11.54 16.24 6.81
CA SER A 98 11.12 17.23 7.82
C SER A 98 9.63 17.06 8.09
N GLY A 99 9.25 16.95 9.37
CA GLY A 99 7.85 16.72 9.77
C GLY A 99 6.99 17.99 9.84
N ALA A 100 5.67 17.77 9.77
CA ALA A 100 4.68 18.81 10.05
C ALA A 100 4.66 19.25 11.53
N GLY A 101 5.17 18.42 12.46
CA GLY A 101 5.23 18.75 13.88
C GLY A 101 3.86 19.02 14.51
N ASN A 102 2.84 18.23 14.13
CA ASN A 102 1.43 18.41 14.52
C ASN A 102 0.87 19.81 14.22
N ASN A 103 1.45 20.51 13.23
CA ASN A 103 0.99 21.81 12.78
C ASN A 103 0.42 21.71 11.36
N TRP A 104 -0.88 21.98 11.21
CA TRP A 104 -1.56 21.95 9.92
C TRP A 104 -0.96 22.94 8.91
N ALA A 105 -0.59 24.14 9.34
CA ALA A 105 -0.02 25.15 8.45
C ALA A 105 1.33 24.71 7.87
N LYS A 106 2.17 24.04 8.68
CA LYS A 106 3.41 23.45 8.17
C LYS A 106 3.13 22.36 7.14
N GLY A 107 2.21 21.45 7.46
CA GLY A 107 1.86 20.35 6.54
C GLY A 107 1.22 20.83 5.24
N HIS A 108 0.44 21.89 5.26
CA HIS A 108 -0.31 22.35 4.09
C HIS A 108 0.41 23.42 3.26
N TYR A 109 1.14 24.34 3.90
CA TYR A 109 1.69 25.51 3.21
C TYR A 109 3.22 25.51 3.03
N THR A 110 3.98 24.74 3.82
CA THR A 110 5.45 24.78 3.75
C THR A 110 6.09 23.42 3.47
N GLU A 111 5.95 22.45 4.38
CA GLU A 111 6.64 21.16 4.28
C GLU A 111 5.97 20.21 3.28
N GLY A 112 4.67 20.36 3.05
CA GLY A 112 3.90 19.54 2.11
C GLY A 112 3.54 20.23 0.79
N ALA A 113 4.09 21.42 0.54
CA ALA A 113 3.86 22.21 -0.67
C ALA A 113 4.80 21.81 -1.83
#